data_AF-A0A1D2R2C3-F1
#
_entry.id   AF-A0A1D2R2C3-F1
#
_cell.length_a   1.000
_cell.length_b   1.000
_cell.length_c   1.000
_cell.angle_alpha   90.00
_cell.angle_beta   90.00
_cell.angle_gamma   90.00
#
_symmetry.space_group_name_H-M   'P 1'
#
loop_
_entity.id
_entity.type
_entity.pdbx_description
1 polymer ?
#
loop_
_entity_poly.entity_id
_entity_poly.type
_entity_poly.pdbx_seq_one_letter_code
_entity_poly.pdbx_strand_id
1 'polypeptide(L)'
;MMDNKRTGINESEKTTLVRKRGLLSLPEEEQLKIIKKEFPTADEGDKLFINLLNSGAVSKDSAVEIPRTPLVKKLLNAEHIAETSMGNFYLTETGKIIAGGVMKVYPEITE
;
A
#
# COMPACT_ATOMS: atom_id res chain seq x y z
N MET A 1 -11.44 -0.24 -37.81
CA MET A 1 -12.23 -0.89 -36.74
C MET A 1 -11.95 -2.38 -36.80
N MET A 2 -11.97 -3.08 -35.65
CA MET A 2 -11.60 -4.50 -35.43
C MET A 2 -10.11 -4.68 -35.08
N ASP A 3 -9.67 -5.27 -33.98
CA ASP A 3 -10.33 -5.94 -32.85
C ASP A 3 -9.53 -5.71 -31.57
N ASN A 4 -10.16 -5.10 -30.57
CA ASN A 4 -9.61 -5.01 -29.23
C ASN A 4 -9.85 -6.35 -28.53
N LYS A 5 -8.96 -7.34 -28.74
CA LYS A 5 -9.00 -8.63 -28.03
C LYS A 5 -8.83 -8.36 -26.54
N ARG A 6 -9.95 -8.30 -25.82
CA ARG A 6 -9.98 -8.52 -24.36
C ARG A 6 -9.51 -9.94 -24.10
N THR A 7 -8.21 -10.12 -23.93
CA THR A 7 -7.59 -11.37 -23.46
C THR A 7 -7.89 -11.53 -21.97
N GLY A 8 -9.11 -11.94 -21.65
CA GLY A 8 -9.46 -12.36 -20.29
C GLY A 8 -8.83 -13.71 -20.01
N ILE A 9 -7.79 -13.74 -19.18
CA ILE A 9 -7.27 -14.97 -18.59
C ILE A 9 -8.37 -15.54 -17.68
N ASN A 10 -8.75 -16.81 -17.85
CA ASN A 10 -9.80 -17.42 -17.04
C ASN A 10 -9.28 -17.83 -15.63
N GLU A 11 -10.17 -18.16 -14.69
CA GLU A 11 -9.80 -18.44 -13.28
C GLU A 11 -8.84 -19.62 -13.10
N SER A 12 -8.94 -20.67 -13.93
CA SER A 12 -8.04 -21.83 -13.85
C SER A 12 -6.65 -21.49 -14.38
N GLU A 13 -6.56 -20.67 -15.42
CA GLU A 13 -5.31 -20.11 -15.92
C GLU A 13 -4.66 -19.17 -14.92
N LYS A 14 -5.43 -18.29 -14.25
CA LYS A 14 -4.92 -17.39 -13.19
C LYS A 14 -4.33 -18.19 -12.02
N THR A 15 -5.07 -19.18 -11.54
CA THR A 15 -4.62 -20.05 -10.43
C THR A 15 -3.33 -20.79 -10.81
N THR A 16 -3.23 -21.26 -12.06
CA THR A 16 -2.03 -21.92 -12.57
C THR A 16 -0.87 -20.95 -12.72
N LEU A 17 -1.12 -19.72 -13.17
CA LEU A 17 -0.11 -18.66 -13.31
C LEU A 17 0.49 -18.30 -11.95
N VAL A 18 -0.36 -18.02 -10.95
CA VAL A 18 0.08 -17.67 -9.60
C VAL A 18 0.92 -18.78 -8.98
N ARG A 19 0.50 -20.05 -9.15
CA ARG A 19 1.28 -21.20 -8.66
C ARG A 19 2.64 -21.35 -9.33
N LYS A 20 2.75 -21.04 -10.62
CA LYS A 20 3.98 -21.25 -11.40
C LYS A 20 4.93 -20.06 -11.39
N ARG A 21 4.41 -18.84 -11.30
CA ARG A 21 5.14 -17.59 -11.55
C ARG A 21 4.91 -16.50 -10.50
N GLY A 22 4.06 -16.75 -9.50
CA GLY A 22 3.77 -15.80 -8.42
C GLY A 22 2.75 -14.73 -8.81
N LEU A 23 2.30 -13.97 -7.81
CA LEU A 23 1.26 -12.95 -7.95
C LEU A 23 1.62 -11.86 -8.98
N LEU A 24 2.88 -11.45 -9.00
CA LEU A 24 3.40 -10.40 -9.88
C LEU A 24 3.33 -10.75 -11.37
N SER A 25 3.01 -12.00 -11.73
CA SER A 25 2.81 -12.42 -13.12
C SER A 25 1.44 -12.05 -13.70
N LEU A 26 0.50 -11.59 -12.86
CA LEU A 26 -0.82 -11.16 -13.27
C LEU A 26 -0.86 -9.65 -13.57
N PRO A 27 -1.84 -9.16 -14.36
CA PRO A 27 -2.13 -7.73 -14.44
C PRO A 27 -2.46 -7.12 -13.07
N GLU A 28 -2.08 -5.86 -12.85
CA GLU A 28 -2.23 -5.17 -11.54
C GLU A 28 -3.64 -5.25 -10.97
N GLU A 29 -4.68 -5.03 -11.79
CA GLU A 29 -6.08 -5.14 -11.35
C GLU A 29 -6.43 -6.53 -10.78
N GLU A 30 -5.87 -7.59 -11.35
CA GLU A 30 -6.09 -8.96 -10.87
C GLU A 30 -5.26 -9.23 -9.60
N GLN A 31 -4.07 -8.66 -9.50
CA GLN A 31 -3.29 -8.71 -8.26
C GLN A 31 -4.06 -8.05 -7.10
N LEU A 32 -4.60 -6.84 -7.32
CA LEU A 32 -5.37 -6.10 -6.32
C LEU A 32 -6.62 -6.86 -5.88
N LYS A 33 -7.36 -7.49 -6.81
CA LYS A 33 -8.52 -8.34 -6.47
C LYS A 33 -8.12 -9.51 -5.56
N ILE A 34 -7.00 -10.16 -5.83
CA ILE A 34 -6.50 -11.27 -5.00
C ILE A 34 -6.07 -10.76 -3.63
N ILE A 35 -5.28 -9.69 -3.57
CA ILE A 35 -4.82 -9.09 -2.32
C ILE A 35 -6.02 -8.67 -1.47
N LYS A 36 -6.99 -7.96 -2.04
CA LYS A 36 -8.22 -7.53 -1.35
C LYS A 36 -9.08 -8.69 -0.89
N LYS A 37 -9.07 -9.82 -1.61
CA LYS A 37 -9.80 -11.02 -1.18
C LYS A 37 -9.14 -11.68 0.04
N GLU A 38 -7.81 -11.77 0.08
CA GLU A 38 -7.06 -12.36 1.20
C GLU A 38 -6.97 -11.39 2.41
N PHE A 39 -6.91 -10.09 2.14
CA PHE A 39 -6.86 -9.01 3.13
C PHE A 39 -8.04 -8.06 2.89
N PRO A 40 -9.24 -8.42 3.36
CA PRO A 40 -10.48 -7.68 3.05
C PRO A 40 -10.53 -6.28 3.68
N THR A 41 -9.85 -6.09 4.81
CA THR A 41 -9.89 -4.86 5.60
C THR A 41 -8.48 -4.36 5.90
N ALA A 42 -8.29 -3.05 5.75
CA ALA A 42 -7.05 -2.37 6.10
C ALA A 42 -6.76 -2.49 7.61
N ASP A 43 -5.50 -2.72 7.96
CA ASP A 43 -5.06 -2.74 9.34
C ASP A 43 -4.70 -1.32 9.86
N GLU A 44 -4.26 -1.23 11.11
CA GLU A 44 -3.88 0.06 11.70
C GLU A 44 -2.60 0.66 11.09
N GLY A 45 -1.72 -0.17 10.53
CA GLY A 45 -0.53 0.28 9.79
C GLY A 45 -0.93 0.91 8.46
N ASP A 46 -1.80 0.24 7.70
CA ASP A 46 -2.40 0.74 6.46
C ASP A 46 -3.05 2.11 6.70
N LYS A 47 -3.91 2.22 7.71
CA LYS A 47 -4.57 3.49 8.07
C LYS A 47 -3.56 4.57 8.45
N LEU A 48 -2.50 4.23 9.19
CA LEU A 48 -1.47 5.19 9.56
C LEU A 48 -0.72 5.72 8.32
N PHE A 49 -0.41 4.85 7.36
CA PHE A 49 0.21 5.27 6.10
C PHE A 49 -0.68 6.26 5.34
N ILE A 50 -1.97 5.97 5.23
CA ILE A 50 -2.93 6.86 4.57
C ILE A 50 -3.06 8.18 5.32
N ASN A 51 -3.17 8.16 6.66
CA ASN A 51 -3.25 9.38 7.46
C ASN A 51 -2.03 10.28 7.29
N LEU A 52 -0.82 9.70 7.27
CA LEU A 52 0.41 10.46 7.02
C LEU A 52 0.45 11.02 5.60
N LEU A 53 -0.03 10.26 4.62
CA LEU A 53 -0.08 10.72 3.23
C LEU A 53 -1.10 11.86 3.05
N ASN A 54 -2.31 11.71 3.59
CA ASN A 54 -3.40 12.70 3.52
C ASN A 54 -3.08 13.98 4.29
N SER A 55 -2.29 13.90 5.36
CA SER A 55 -1.77 15.07 6.07
C SER A 55 -0.58 15.74 5.37
N GLY A 56 -0.11 15.19 4.25
CA GLY A 56 1.03 15.72 3.51
C GLY A 56 2.38 15.47 4.19
N ALA A 57 2.44 14.56 5.16
CA ALA A 57 3.64 14.20 5.91
C ALA A 57 4.59 13.32 5.08
N VAL A 58 5.08 13.87 3.97
CA VAL A 58 5.91 13.18 2.96
C VAL A 58 7.36 13.68 2.93
N SER A 59 7.71 14.60 3.83
CA SER A 59 9.04 15.19 3.94
C SER A 59 9.32 15.65 5.36
N LYS A 60 10.59 15.96 5.64
CA LYS A 60 10.99 16.50 6.94
C LYS A 60 10.27 17.81 7.30
N ASP A 61 10.02 18.65 6.31
CA ASP A 61 9.43 19.99 6.50
C ASP A 61 7.91 19.94 6.72
N SER A 62 7.27 18.86 6.27
CA SER A 62 5.84 18.60 6.45
C SER A 62 5.54 17.51 7.49
N ALA A 63 6.53 17.15 8.32
CA ALA A 63 6.37 16.12 9.33
C ALA A 63 5.34 16.52 10.39
N VAL A 64 4.53 15.55 10.81
CA VAL A 64 3.41 15.76 11.74
C VAL A 64 3.61 14.99 13.04
N GLU A 65 2.96 15.45 14.11
CA GLU A 65 2.95 14.72 15.38
C GLU A 65 1.98 13.54 15.30
N ILE A 66 2.43 12.36 15.71
CA ILE A 66 1.59 11.17 15.87
C ILE A 66 1.91 10.46 17.19
N PRO A 67 0.95 9.73 17.80
CA PRO A 67 1.18 9.00 19.03
C PRO A 67 2.29 7.94 18.88
N ARG A 68 3.24 7.92 19.81
CA ARG A 68 4.31 6.90 19.85
C ARG A 68 3.77 5.57 20.33
N THR A 69 3.27 4.78 19.40
CA THR A 69 2.80 3.42 19.65
C THR A 69 3.87 2.37 19.31
N PRO A 70 3.71 1.11 19.76
CA PRO A 70 4.57 0.01 19.30
C PRO A 70 4.58 -0.17 17.78
N LEU A 71 3.48 0.16 17.10
CA LEU A 71 3.37 0.15 15.64
C LEU A 71 4.30 1.20 15.02
N VAL A 72 4.24 2.46 15.49
CA VAL A 72 5.13 3.54 15.02
C VAL A 72 6.60 3.16 15.20
N LYS A 73 6.95 2.56 16.35
CA LYS A 73 8.32 2.07 16.58
C LYS A 73 8.74 0.99 15.58
N LYS A 74 7.85 0.06 15.23
CA LYS A 74 8.13 -0.96 14.20
C LYS A 74 8.35 -0.32 12.83
N LEU A 75 7.52 0.66 12.46
CA LEU A 75 7.62 1.34 11.16
C LEU A 75 8.88 2.22 11.04
N LEU A 76 9.31 2.85 12.14
CA LEU A 76 10.60 3.55 12.21
C LEU A 76 11.77 2.58 11.99
N ASN A 77 11.78 1.46 12.70
CA ASN A 77 12.83 0.46 12.58
C ASN A 77 12.88 -0.18 11.18
N ALA A 78 11.76 -0.22 10.47
CA ALA A 78 11.65 -0.69 9.09
C ALA A 78 11.91 0.40 8.04
N GLU A 79 12.27 1.62 8.46
CA GLU A 79 12.50 2.77 7.59
C GLU A 79 11.31 3.13 6.69
N HIS A 80 10.08 2.79 7.11
CA HIS A 80 8.86 3.20 6.40
C HIS A 80 8.46 4.62 6.77
N ILE A 81 8.80 5.05 7.98
CA ILE A 81 8.66 6.44 8.44
C ILE A 81 9.98 6.91 9.03
N ALA A 82 10.19 8.21 9.07
CA ALA A 82 11.34 8.85 9.68
C ALA A 82 10.91 9.88 10.71
N GLU A 83 11.76 10.09 11.71
CA GLU A 83 11.55 11.04 12.78
C GLU A 83 12.44 12.27 12.59
N THR A 84 11.88 13.45 12.81
CA THR A 84 12.63 14.71 12.84
C THR A 84 13.26 14.95 14.21
N SER A 85 14.20 15.89 14.32
CA SER A 85 14.78 16.27 15.61
C SER A 85 13.78 16.83 16.62
N MET A 86 12.59 17.28 16.15
CA MET A 86 11.51 17.78 16.99
C MET A 86 10.54 16.68 17.44
N GLY A 87 10.76 15.42 17.02
CA GLY A 87 9.89 14.30 17.36
C GLY A 87 8.68 14.11 16.44
N ASN A 88 8.57 14.88 15.35
CA ASN A 88 7.53 14.71 14.33
C ASN A 88 7.92 13.62 13.31
N PHE A 89 6.94 13.03 12.65
CA PHE A 89 7.09 11.89 11.75
C PHE A 89 6.63 12.21 10.33
N TYR A 90 7.29 11.57 9.35
CA TYR A 90 6.92 11.65 7.94
C TYR A 90 7.23 10.33 7.22
N LEU A 91 6.58 10.11 6.08
CA LEU A 91 6.82 8.97 5.20
C LEU A 91 8.17 9.10 4.51
N THR A 92 8.95 8.02 4.52
CA THR A 92 10.12 7.88 3.66
C THR A 92 9.70 7.57 2.22
N GLU A 93 10.64 7.44 1.28
CA GLU A 93 10.33 6.94 -0.06
C GLU A 93 9.65 5.56 -0.02
N THR A 94 10.17 4.63 0.80
CA THR A 94 9.57 3.31 1.00
C THR A 94 8.17 3.42 1.58
N GLY A 95 7.96 4.27 2.59
CA GLY A 95 6.64 4.52 3.16
C GLY A 95 5.63 5.07 2.16
N LYS A 96 6.06 5.99 1.28
CA LYS A 96 5.21 6.54 0.21
C LYS A 96 4.79 5.47 -0.80
N ILE A 97 5.70 4.58 -1.18
CA ILE A 97 5.39 3.47 -2.09
C ILE A 97 4.36 2.53 -1.45
N ILE A 98 4.54 2.19 -0.17
CA ILE A 98 3.59 1.36 0.58
C ILE A 98 2.23 2.05 0.67
N ALA A 99 2.19 3.32 1.09
CA ALA A 99 0.96 4.10 1.18
C ALA A 99 0.21 4.14 -0.16
N GLY A 100 0.92 4.34 -1.27
CA GLY A 100 0.34 4.27 -2.62
C GLY A 100 -0.22 2.89 -2.98
N GLY A 101 0.42 1.81 -2.52
CA GLY A 101 -0.12 0.44 -2.63
C GLY A 101 -1.39 0.26 -1.80
N VAL A 102 -1.40 0.74 -0.57
CA VAL A 102 -2.56 0.70 0.34
C VAL A 102 -3.76 1.43 -0.28
N MET A 103 -3.56 2.62 -0.86
CA MET A 103 -4.63 3.37 -1.55
C MET A 103 -5.29 2.56 -2.68
N LYS A 104 -4.50 1.78 -3.41
CA LYS A 104 -5.00 0.95 -4.52
C LYS A 104 -5.81 -0.26 -4.03
N VAL A 105 -5.41 -0.84 -2.89
CA VAL A 105 -6.07 -2.02 -2.30
C VAL A 105 -7.34 -1.62 -1.54
N TYR A 106 -7.30 -0.48 -0.84
CA TYR A 106 -8.35 0.01 0.05
C TYR A 106 -8.81 1.43 -0.33
N PRO A 107 -9.40 1.63 -1.52
CA PRO A 107 -9.85 2.95 -1.95
C PRO A 107 -10.93 3.54 -1.03
N GLU A 108 -11.63 2.72 -0.25
CA GLU A 108 -12.68 3.16 0.66
C GLU A 108 -12.18 3.90 1.93
N ILE A 109 -10.88 3.89 2.22
CA ILE A 109 -10.30 4.56 3.39
C ILE A 109 -9.40 5.75 3.03
N THR A 110 -9.38 6.16 1.75
CA THR A 110 -8.48 7.23 1.27
C THR A 110 -9.03 8.65 1.43
N GLU A 111 -10.29 8.79 1.82
CA GLU A 111 -11.01 10.06 1.99
C GLU A 111 -10.97 10.58 3.44
#